data_AF-A0A7J2LWV7-F1
#
_entry.id   AF-A0A7J2LWV7-F1
#
_cell.length_a   1.000
_cell.length_b   1.000
_cell.length_c   1.000
_cell.angle_alpha   90.00
_cell.angle_beta   90.00
_cell.angle_gamma   90.00
#
_symmetry.space_group_name_H-M   'P 1'
#
loop_
_entity.id
_entity.type
_entity.pdbx_description
1 polymer ?
#
loop_
_entity_poly.entity_id
_entity_poly.type
_entity_poly.pdbx_seq_one_letter_code
_entity_poly.pdbx_strand_id
1 'polypeptide(L)'
;MAPPVIGILGTGGVGKTTISALLSIAFCYSARDDDLIVVVDADVTEGLLTKVLLGPHRGPDFVDLLAGRVSLDRVLLEPSLPITTSRSRGTLPSLRSLRVIPGAHSKSAEVRSMDLEVMSSSLRSLRESLWESKVALVLVDFPPGDPQIADYTTALSTWIDGAIAVVSPSRRRIVSTAYACKVLRERGVRLLGVILNKFSPEQPFDEYGNRWEEVVERYFKTKPFVLTKDPELEMVMTQDAIPAEKLASFKVVRDLSKYSARLFEEIKEIGVSEGAPQLDQDAGRLMDLGALDSTLKDLFSGDLSQRVGQAPAFDHRQEPPNPRQTRRSKRGHNGLISKVVARLSGRDFRVRYPEGRVAWVRRSVLRDALEMAGMHQSVIEQYLQSGEVDLSEIPPAELPAWRFALLASGLDWIEEGGL
;
A
#
# COMPACT_ATOMS: atom_id res chain seq x y z
N MET A 1 -17.88 13.81 15.08
CA MET A 1 -17.12 12.56 15.16
C MET A 1 -15.70 12.81 14.68
N ALA A 2 -14.69 12.56 15.53
CA ALA A 2 -13.28 12.73 15.16
C ALA A 2 -13.00 12.14 13.77
N PRO A 3 -12.13 12.78 12.95
CA PRO A 3 -11.91 12.33 11.58
C PRO A 3 -11.49 10.85 11.55
N PRO A 4 -11.98 10.07 10.58
CA PRO A 4 -11.40 8.77 10.28
C PRO A 4 -9.93 8.95 9.89
N VAL A 5 -9.06 8.13 10.46
CA VAL A 5 -7.62 8.10 10.18
C VAL A 5 -7.28 6.80 9.45
N ILE A 6 -6.86 6.92 8.20
CA ILE A 6 -6.65 5.78 7.29
C ILE A 6 -5.16 5.60 6.98
N GLY A 7 -4.60 4.45 7.35
CA GLY A 7 -3.23 4.08 7.04
C GLY A 7 -3.08 3.49 5.63
N ILE A 8 -2.10 3.97 4.87
CA ILE A 8 -1.69 3.37 3.59
C ILE A 8 -0.49 2.44 3.83
N LEU A 9 -0.75 1.13 3.77
CA LEU A 9 0.19 0.09 4.22
C LEU A 9 0.82 -0.66 3.06
N GLY A 10 1.96 -1.29 3.31
CA GLY A 10 2.65 -2.10 2.32
C GLY A 10 4.13 -2.28 2.62
N THR A 11 4.77 -3.23 1.94
CA THR A 11 6.23 -3.40 2.01
C THR A 11 6.96 -2.33 1.19
N GLY A 12 8.27 -2.16 1.41
CA GLY A 12 9.10 -1.25 0.59
C GLY A 12 9.00 -1.52 -0.92
N GLY A 13 8.98 -0.45 -1.71
CA GLY A 13 9.00 -0.50 -3.18
C GLY A 13 7.69 -0.90 -3.90
N VAL A 14 6.59 -1.13 -3.17
CA VAL A 14 5.25 -1.37 -3.75
C VAL A 14 4.60 -0.10 -4.31
N GLY A 15 5.16 1.08 -4.01
CA GLY A 15 4.64 2.37 -4.45
C GLY A 15 3.61 3.00 -3.49
N LYS A 16 3.65 2.70 -2.18
CA LYS A 16 2.71 3.25 -1.20
C LYS A 16 2.61 4.77 -1.29
N THR A 17 3.74 5.46 -1.19
CA THR A 17 3.82 6.93 -1.18
C THR A 17 3.21 7.55 -2.44
N THR A 18 3.47 6.95 -3.61
CA THR A 18 2.83 7.37 -4.86
C THR A 18 1.30 7.20 -4.78
N ILE A 19 0.84 6.06 -4.27
CA ILE A 19 -0.59 5.81 -4.09
C ILE A 19 -1.20 6.71 -3.02
N SER A 20 -0.49 7.00 -1.92
CA SER A 20 -0.90 7.95 -0.87
C SER A 20 -1.10 9.35 -1.44
N ALA A 21 -0.18 9.82 -2.29
CA ALA A 21 -0.30 11.09 -3.00
C ALA A 21 -1.48 11.12 -4.00
N LEU A 22 -1.67 10.04 -4.77
CA LEU A 22 -2.75 9.99 -5.75
C LEU A 22 -4.13 9.84 -5.10
N LEU A 23 -4.22 9.08 -4.00
CA LEU A 23 -5.46 8.95 -3.23
C LEU A 23 -5.82 10.26 -2.53
N SER A 24 -4.87 10.99 -1.97
CA SER A 24 -5.17 12.30 -1.35
C SER A 24 -5.72 13.29 -2.36
N ILE A 25 -5.14 13.32 -3.56
CA ILE A 25 -5.65 14.10 -4.70
C ILE A 25 -7.06 13.62 -5.09
N ALA A 26 -7.24 12.32 -5.35
CA ALA A 26 -8.52 11.75 -5.79
C ALA A 26 -9.65 11.97 -4.78
N PHE A 27 -9.35 11.84 -3.48
CA PHE A 27 -10.32 12.07 -2.42
C PHE A 27 -10.68 13.54 -2.28
N CYS A 28 -9.76 14.49 -2.48
CA CYS A 28 -10.13 15.91 -2.56
C CYS A 28 -11.14 16.18 -3.68
N TYR A 29 -11.00 15.56 -4.86
CA TYR A 29 -11.98 15.69 -5.94
C TYR A 29 -13.31 14.96 -5.67
N SER A 30 -13.33 14.02 -4.72
CA SER A 30 -14.53 13.27 -4.32
C SER A 30 -15.22 13.86 -3.09
N ALA A 31 -14.51 14.71 -2.35
CA ALA A 31 -14.98 15.34 -1.14
C ALA A 31 -15.92 16.51 -1.44
N ARG A 32 -16.71 16.91 -0.43
CA ARG A 32 -17.52 18.14 -0.53
C ARG A 32 -16.59 19.34 -0.52
N ASP A 33 -17.00 20.48 -1.08
CA ASP A 33 -16.13 21.66 -1.19
C ASP A 33 -15.60 22.16 0.19
N ASP A 34 -16.33 21.88 1.27
CA ASP A 34 -15.97 22.24 2.65
C ASP A 34 -15.21 21.14 3.41
N ASP A 35 -15.07 19.94 2.85
CA ASP A 35 -14.41 18.80 3.51
C ASP A 35 -12.89 18.96 3.43
N LEU A 36 -12.25 19.24 4.58
CA LEU A 36 -10.80 19.33 4.68
C LEU A 36 -10.17 17.93 4.77
N ILE A 37 -9.32 17.58 3.80
CA ILE A 37 -8.57 16.33 3.77
C ILE A 37 -7.13 16.60 4.22
N VAL A 38 -6.62 15.80 5.15
CA VAL A 38 -5.23 15.88 5.61
C VAL A 38 -4.49 14.63 5.17
N VAL A 39 -3.29 14.79 4.63
CA VAL A 39 -2.36 13.68 4.40
C VAL A 39 -1.11 13.88 5.24
N VAL A 40 -0.68 12.83 5.92
CA VAL A 40 0.48 12.81 6.80
C VAL A 40 1.54 11.92 6.20
N ASP A 41 2.71 12.49 5.96
CA ASP A 41 3.90 11.72 5.59
C ASP A 41 4.54 11.18 6.87
N ALA A 42 4.18 9.96 7.25
CA ALA A 42 4.71 9.31 8.45
C ALA A 42 5.99 8.51 8.17
N ASP A 43 6.51 8.52 6.94
CA ASP A 43 7.76 7.86 6.58
C ASP A 43 8.96 8.74 6.95
N VAL A 44 9.50 8.49 8.14
CA VAL A 44 10.64 9.23 8.74
C VAL A 44 11.98 8.95 8.07
N THR A 45 12.02 8.04 7.08
CA THR A 45 13.25 7.68 6.38
C THR A 45 13.51 8.65 5.22
N GLU A 46 12.58 8.71 4.26
CA GLU A 46 12.77 9.44 3.00
C GLU A 46 11.96 10.73 2.90
N GLY A 47 10.82 10.85 3.60
CA GLY A 47 9.91 12.00 3.46
C GLY A 47 9.43 12.20 2.01
N LEU A 48 9.20 11.11 1.27
CA LEU A 48 8.97 11.17 -0.17
C LEU A 48 7.61 11.80 -0.51
N LEU A 49 6.59 11.57 0.31
CA LEU A 49 5.25 12.16 0.09
C LEU A 49 5.32 13.69 0.20
N THR A 50 6.10 14.19 1.14
CA THR A 50 6.41 15.62 1.32
C THR A 50 7.04 16.19 0.06
N LYS A 51 8.06 15.54 -0.50
CA LYS A 51 8.70 16.02 -1.73
C LYS A 51 7.74 16.04 -2.91
N VAL A 52 6.91 15.00 -3.04
CA VAL A 52 5.93 14.87 -4.11
C VAL A 52 4.89 15.99 -4.04
N LEU A 53 4.31 16.24 -2.87
CA LEU A 53 3.18 17.15 -2.70
C LEU A 53 3.60 18.60 -2.41
N LEU A 54 4.73 18.84 -1.76
CA LEU A 54 5.19 20.17 -1.34
C LEU A 54 6.49 20.62 -2.03
N GLY A 55 7.31 19.65 -2.44
CA GLY A 55 8.65 19.92 -2.96
C GLY A 55 9.71 19.95 -1.85
N PRO A 56 10.86 20.61 -2.09
CA PRO A 56 11.87 20.77 -1.06
C PRO A 56 11.29 21.53 0.16
N HIS A 57 11.14 20.81 1.27
CA HIS A 57 10.67 21.37 2.54
C HIS A 57 11.82 21.40 3.56
N ARG A 58 11.95 22.50 4.31
CA ARG A 58 12.94 22.67 5.39
C ARG A 58 12.33 23.19 6.69
N GLY A 59 11.00 23.28 6.74
CA GLY A 59 10.29 23.73 7.93
C GLY A 59 10.08 22.59 8.92
N PRO A 60 9.26 22.84 9.96
CA PRO A 60 8.86 21.81 10.90
C PRO A 60 8.14 20.65 10.21
N ASP A 61 8.23 19.47 10.81
CA ASP A 61 7.66 18.24 10.29
C ASP A 61 6.81 17.49 11.33
N PHE A 62 6.31 16.33 10.92
CA PHE A 62 5.46 15.47 11.73
C PHE A 62 6.17 15.00 13.00
N VAL A 63 7.48 14.77 12.96
CA VAL A 63 8.24 14.35 14.14
C VAL A 63 8.37 15.52 15.12
N ASP A 64 8.56 16.75 14.64
CA ASP A 64 8.55 17.94 15.50
C ASP A 64 7.17 18.17 16.16
N LEU A 65 6.09 17.87 15.43
CA LEU A 65 4.72 17.90 15.94
C LEU A 65 4.51 16.85 17.05
N LEU A 66 4.95 15.61 16.82
CA LEU A 66 4.85 14.54 17.81
C LEU A 66 5.68 14.81 19.07
N ALA A 67 6.83 15.46 18.91
CA ALA A 67 7.68 15.90 20.01
C ALA A 67 7.13 17.14 20.76
N GLY A 68 6.01 17.71 20.32
CA GLY A 68 5.40 18.90 20.93
C GLY A 68 6.21 20.19 20.73
N ARG A 69 7.11 20.23 19.73
CA ARG A 69 7.97 21.40 19.45
C ARG A 69 7.25 22.45 18.60
N VAL A 70 6.27 22.02 17.83
CA VAL A 70 5.47 22.87 16.96
C VAL A 70 3.99 22.53 17.08
N SER A 71 3.15 23.52 16.81
CA SER A 71 1.70 23.38 16.78
C SER A 71 1.22 22.96 15.39
N LEU A 72 -0.02 22.43 15.33
CA LEU A 72 -0.62 21.90 14.11
C LEU A 72 -0.68 22.92 12.96
N ASP A 73 -0.99 24.19 13.25
CA ASP A 73 -1.08 25.27 12.26
C ASP A 73 0.24 25.52 11.52
N ARG A 74 1.38 25.20 12.14
CA ARG A 74 2.71 25.38 11.54
C ARG A 74 3.09 24.28 10.54
N VAL A 75 2.40 23.16 10.60
CA VAL A 75 2.69 21.97 9.78
C VAL A 75 1.55 21.62 8.82
N LEU A 76 0.37 22.24 8.91
CA LEU A 76 -0.69 22.08 7.92
C LEU A 76 -0.43 22.96 6.69
N LEU A 77 0.22 22.38 5.68
CA LEU A 77 0.62 23.10 4.47
C LEU A 77 -0.29 22.77 3.28
N GLU A 78 -0.52 23.74 2.39
CA GLU A 78 -1.19 23.48 1.12
C GLU A 78 -0.25 22.75 0.15
N PRO A 79 -0.74 21.80 -0.66
CA PRO A 79 0.10 21.13 -1.64
C PRO A 79 0.57 22.12 -2.70
N SER A 80 1.83 22.00 -3.11
CA SER A 80 2.46 22.78 -4.17
C SER A 80 3.00 21.83 -5.23
N LEU A 81 2.17 21.54 -6.24
CA LEU A 81 2.52 20.61 -7.31
C LEU A 81 3.28 21.32 -8.43
N PRO A 82 4.25 20.64 -9.07
CA PRO A 82 4.98 21.20 -10.20
C PRO A 82 4.09 21.41 -11.43
N ILE A 83 4.31 22.54 -12.10
CA ILE A 83 3.64 22.95 -13.34
C ILE A 83 4.72 22.98 -14.42
N THR A 84 4.80 21.89 -15.20
CA THR A 84 5.85 21.66 -16.22
C THR A 84 6.00 22.82 -17.20
N THR A 85 4.88 23.44 -17.59
CA THR A 85 4.87 24.54 -18.58
C THR A 85 5.53 25.83 -18.08
N SER A 86 5.57 26.05 -16.76
CA SER A 86 6.00 27.32 -16.16
C SER A 86 7.26 27.21 -15.29
N ARG A 87 7.79 25.99 -15.06
CA ARG A 87 8.83 25.70 -14.05
C ARG A 87 8.47 26.22 -12.65
N SER A 88 7.19 26.52 -12.40
CA SER A 88 6.69 26.97 -11.12
C SER A 88 5.99 25.82 -10.39
N ARG A 89 5.69 26.01 -9.11
CA ARG A 89 4.81 25.11 -8.36
C ARG A 89 3.58 25.89 -7.92
N GLY A 90 2.44 25.21 -7.85
CA GLY A 90 1.18 25.83 -7.47
C GLY A 90 0.15 24.83 -6.96
N THR A 91 -0.91 25.37 -6.36
CA THR A 91 -2.05 24.62 -5.84
C THR A 91 -3.19 24.69 -6.85
N LEU A 92 -3.70 23.54 -7.30
CA LEU A 92 -4.93 23.51 -8.09
C LEU A 92 -6.12 23.95 -7.23
N PRO A 93 -7.13 24.65 -7.78
CA PRO A 93 -8.27 25.14 -7.01
C PRO A 93 -8.97 24.05 -6.17
N SER A 94 -9.28 22.88 -6.75
CA SER A 94 -9.92 21.78 -6.01
C SER A 94 -9.00 21.10 -4.99
N LEU A 95 -7.70 21.38 -5.00
CA LEU A 95 -6.74 20.88 -4.01
C LEU A 95 -6.54 21.85 -2.83
N ARG A 96 -7.26 22.98 -2.80
CA ARG A 96 -7.24 23.90 -1.65
C ARG A 96 -7.85 23.30 -0.39
N SER A 97 -8.64 22.23 -0.50
CA SER A 97 -9.13 21.44 0.63
C SER A 97 -8.15 20.37 1.09
N LEU A 98 -7.01 20.19 0.41
CA LEU A 98 -5.94 19.28 0.85
C LEU A 98 -4.97 20.04 1.76
N ARG A 99 -4.58 19.40 2.86
CA ARG A 99 -3.44 19.79 3.70
C ARG A 99 -2.47 18.65 3.82
N VAL A 100 -1.19 18.99 3.85
CA VAL A 100 -0.08 18.05 3.99
C VAL A 100 0.60 18.35 5.32
N ILE A 101 0.74 17.34 6.18
CA ILE A 101 1.66 17.36 7.31
C ILE A 101 2.99 16.76 6.81
N PRO A 102 4.06 17.56 6.68
CA PRO A 102 5.35 17.12 6.17
C PRO A 102 5.94 16.02 7.04
N GLY A 103 6.57 15.05 6.39
CA GLY A 103 7.31 13.98 7.01
C GLY A 103 8.74 14.41 7.27
N ALA A 104 9.35 13.74 8.22
CA ALA A 104 10.75 13.95 8.53
C ALA A 104 11.64 13.18 7.54
N HIS A 105 12.71 13.83 7.08
CA HIS A 105 13.77 13.12 6.35
C HIS A 105 14.88 12.73 7.33
N SER A 106 15.26 11.45 7.34
CA SER A 106 16.36 10.94 8.17
C SER A 106 16.22 11.15 9.69
N LYS A 107 14.99 11.13 10.25
CA LYS A 107 14.76 11.25 11.71
C LYS A 107 14.46 9.92 12.42
N SER A 108 14.83 8.77 11.82
CA SER A 108 14.64 7.44 12.45
C SER A 108 15.30 7.31 13.83
N ALA A 109 16.43 8.00 14.08
CA ALA A 109 17.07 8.01 15.40
C ALA A 109 16.25 8.77 16.45
N GLU A 110 15.52 9.80 16.02
CA GLU A 110 14.76 10.63 16.93
C GLU A 110 13.49 9.92 17.38
N VAL A 111 12.70 9.37 16.44
CA VAL A 111 11.50 8.59 16.80
C VAL A 111 11.83 7.35 17.62
N ARG A 112 13.03 6.77 17.44
CA ARG A 112 13.54 5.68 18.30
C ARG A 112 13.76 6.08 19.74
N SER A 113 14.08 7.34 19.99
CA SER A 113 14.30 7.87 21.33
C SER A 113 13.02 8.37 22.00
N MET A 114 11.90 8.41 21.26
CA MET A 114 10.61 8.80 21.80
C MET A 114 9.96 7.61 22.50
N ASP A 115 9.40 7.87 23.67
CA ASP A 115 8.62 6.89 24.40
C ASP A 115 7.27 6.61 23.72
N LEU A 116 6.82 5.35 23.75
CA LEU A 116 5.59 4.91 23.11
C LEU A 116 4.33 5.60 23.70
N GLU A 117 4.29 5.83 25.01
CA GLU A 117 3.18 6.51 25.66
C GLU A 117 3.14 7.98 25.26
N VAL A 118 4.31 8.63 25.17
CA VAL A 118 4.45 10.01 24.68
C VAL A 118 3.95 10.12 23.24
N MET A 119 4.42 9.26 22.32
CA MET A 119 3.96 9.25 20.93
C MET A 119 2.44 9.03 20.84
N SER A 120 1.91 8.07 21.60
CA SER A 120 0.49 7.76 21.62
C SER A 120 -0.36 8.92 22.16
N SER A 121 0.13 9.62 23.18
CA SER A 121 -0.52 10.82 23.70
C SER A 121 -0.51 11.95 22.68
N SER A 122 0.62 12.19 22.01
CA SER A 122 0.73 13.21 20.96
C SER A 122 -0.19 12.93 19.77
N LEU A 123 -0.32 11.67 19.34
CA LEU A 123 -1.25 11.27 18.26
C LEU A 123 -2.72 11.47 18.67
N ARG A 124 -3.06 11.24 19.94
CA ARG A 124 -4.40 11.52 20.48
C ARG A 124 -4.70 13.01 20.45
N SER A 125 -3.80 13.84 21.00
CA SER A 125 -3.93 15.30 20.96
C SER A 125 -4.01 15.84 19.53
N LEU A 126 -3.22 15.27 18.61
CA LEU A 126 -3.29 15.60 17.19
C LEU A 126 -4.67 15.31 16.60
N ARG A 127 -5.25 14.14 16.91
CA ARG A 127 -6.60 13.78 16.44
C ARG A 127 -7.66 14.77 16.92
N GLU A 128 -7.55 15.22 18.17
CA GLU A 128 -8.43 16.25 18.76
C GLU A 128 -8.25 17.61 18.04
N SER A 129 -7.03 18.05 17.81
CA SER A 129 -6.77 19.31 17.08
C SER A 129 -7.25 19.27 15.61
N LEU A 130 -7.12 18.11 14.95
CA LEU A 130 -7.65 17.90 13.59
C LEU A 130 -9.18 17.92 13.58
N TRP A 131 -9.81 17.34 14.60
CA TRP A 131 -11.26 17.40 14.80
C TRP A 131 -11.75 18.85 15.00
N GLU A 132 -11.10 19.64 15.85
CA GLU A 132 -11.42 21.06 16.06
C GLU A 132 -11.25 21.90 14.78
N SER A 133 -10.29 21.51 13.94
CA SER A 133 -10.03 22.11 12.62
C SER A 133 -11.01 21.66 11.53
N LYS A 134 -12.07 20.90 11.89
CA LYS A 134 -13.09 20.37 10.97
C LYS A 134 -12.51 19.50 9.85
N VAL A 135 -11.43 18.78 10.13
CA VAL A 135 -10.88 17.80 9.19
C VAL A 135 -11.89 16.67 8.99
N ALA A 136 -12.17 16.32 7.74
CA ALA A 136 -13.11 15.28 7.36
C ALA A 136 -12.44 13.91 7.22
N LEU A 137 -11.15 13.87 6.87
CA LEU A 137 -10.38 12.63 6.65
C LEU A 137 -8.89 12.88 6.86
N VAL A 138 -8.21 11.92 7.49
CA VAL A 138 -6.75 11.87 7.58
C VAL A 138 -6.24 10.63 6.86
N LEU A 139 -5.32 10.81 5.91
CA LEU A 139 -4.55 9.74 5.28
C LEU A 139 -3.14 9.72 5.86
N VAL A 140 -2.61 8.54 6.16
CA VAL A 140 -1.26 8.38 6.74
C VAL A 140 -0.44 7.48 5.82
N ASP A 141 0.62 8.02 5.21
CA ASP A 141 1.59 7.20 4.47
C ASP A 141 2.50 6.49 5.47
N PHE A 142 2.23 5.20 5.73
CA PHE A 142 2.98 4.48 6.75
C PHE A 142 4.44 4.30 6.35
N PRO A 143 5.37 4.32 7.33
CA PRO A 143 6.74 3.91 7.07
C PRO A 143 6.79 2.43 6.63
N PRO A 144 7.85 2.01 5.91
CA PRO A 144 8.09 0.58 5.70
C PRO A 144 8.28 -0.14 7.05
N GLY A 145 8.00 -1.45 7.07
CA GLY A 145 8.28 -2.27 8.24
C GLY A 145 9.78 -2.35 8.52
N ASP A 146 10.26 -1.54 9.44
CA ASP A 146 11.62 -1.53 9.95
C ASP A 146 11.57 -1.80 11.47
N PRO A 147 12.16 -2.90 11.95
CA PRO A 147 12.20 -3.22 13.38
C PRO A 147 12.82 -2.11 14.23
N GLN A 148 13.69 -1.27 13.67
CA GLN A 148 14.31 -0.17 14.40
C GLN A 148 13.29 0.88 14.84
N ILE A 149 12.17 1.04 14.14
CA ILE A 149 11.12 2.02 14.48
C ILE A 149 9.83 1.33 14.95
N ALA A 150 9.93 0.13 15.54
CA ALA A 150 8.79 -0.68 15.93
C ALA A 150 7.79 0.04 16.84
N ASP A 151 8.26 0.78 17.85
CA ASP A 151 7.39 1.53 18.77
C ASP A 151 6.65 2.65 18.03
N TYR A 152 7.33 3.37 17.15
CA TYR A 152 6.71 4.40 16.30
C TYR A 152 5.63 3.79 15.39
N THR A 153 5.92 2.67 14.72
CA THR A 153 4.90 1.97 13.91
C THR A 153 3.75 1.44 14.76
N THR A 154 4.02 1.03 16.01
CA THR A 154 3.00 0.57 16.96
C THR A 154 2.09 1.72 17.38
N ALA A 155 2.64 2.90 17.66
CA ALA A 155 1.86 4.12 17.96
C ALA A 155 0.98 4.53 16.77
N LEU A 156 1.52 4.52 15.54
CA LEU A 156 0.71 4.81 14.35
C LEU A 156 -0.40 3.77 14.15
N SER A 157 -0.12 2.51 14.43
CA SER A 157 -1.08 1.41 14.30
C SER A 157 -2.27 1.53 15.26
N THR A 158 -2.09 2.15 16.43
CA THR A 158 -3.17 2.42 17.38
C THR A 158 -3.92 3.72 17.08
N TRP A 159 -3.36 4.56 16.22
CA TRP A 159 -3.97 5.84 15.82
C TRP A 159 -4.95 5.72 14.66
N ILE A 160 -4.75 4.73 13.77
CA ILE A 160 -5.60 4.52 12.60
C ILE A 160 -6.87 3.74 12.91
N ASP A 161 -7.97 4.07 12.22
CA ASP A 161 -9.25 3.36 12.29
C ASP A 161 -9.40 2.36 11.13
N GLY A 162 -8.76 2.66 10.00
CA GLY A 162 -8.81 1.84 8.80
C GLY A 162 -7.50 1.78 8.05
N ALA A 163 -7.41 0.82 7.13
CA ALA A 163 -6.21 0.57 6.35
C ALA A 163 -6.53 0.28 4.88
N ILE A 164 -5.70 0.83 3.99
CA ILE A 164 -5.64 0.46 2.57
C ILE A 164 -4.29 -0.21 2.34
N ALA A 165 -4.31 -1.48 1.96
CA ALA A 165 -3.10 -2.24 1.67
C ALA A 165 -2.65 -2.02 0.22
N VAL A 166 -1.38 -1.67 0.01
CA VAL A 166 -0.75 -1.56 -1.30
C VAL A 166 0.24 -2.70 -1.46
N VAL A 167 0.03 -3.49 -2.51
CA VAL A 167 0.87 -4.64 -2.87
C VAL A 167 1.30 -4.54 -4.33
N SER A 168 2.36 -5.24 -4.70
CA SER A 168 2.77 -5.41 -6.11
C SER A 168 2.74 -6.90 -6.48
N PRO A 169 2.71 -7.28 -7.78
CA PRO A 169 2.86 -8.65 -8.26
C PRO A 169 4.12 -9.37 -7.72
N SER A 170 4.02 -9.89 -6.49
CA SER A 170 5.08 -10.56 -5.75
C SER A 170 4.46 -11.22 -4.53
N ARG A 171 4.50 -12.56 -4.49
CA ARG A 171 3.93 -13.33 -3.37
C ARG A 171 4.48 -12.91 -2.02
N ARG A 172 5.80 -12.73 -1.92
CA ARG A 172 6.46 -12.27 -0.68
C ARG A 172 5.84 -10.97 -0.18
N ARG A 173 5.67 -9.97 -1.05
CA ARG A 173 5.12 -8.67 -0.68
C ARG A 173 3.64 -8.75 -0.32
N ILE A 174 2.86 -9.51 -1.10
CA ILE A 174 1.43 -9.76 -0.84
C ILE A 174 1.25 -10.37 0.55
N VAL A 175 1.97 -11.46 0.83
CA VAL A 175 1.90 -12.16 2.12
C VAL A 175 2.31 -11.26 3.27
N SER A 176 3.43 -10.56 3.13
CA SER A 176 3.98 -9.72 4.20
C SER A 176 3.00 -8.59 4.57
N THR A 177 2.42 -7.93 3.55
CA THR A 177 1.39 -6.92 3.78
C THR A 177 0.11 -7.54 4.35
N ALA A 178 -0.31 -8.72 3.90
CA ALA A 178 -1.50 -9.41 4.42
C ALA A 178 -1.35 -9.74 5.91
N TYR A 179 -0.16 -10.20 6.33
CA TYR A 179 0.13 -10.45 7.73
C TYR A 179 0.11 -9.16 8.56
N ALA A 180 0.72 -8.08 8.07
CA ALA A 180 0.64 -6.78 8.75
C ALA A 180 -0.81 -6.30 8.92
N CYS A 181 -1.65 -6.44 7.88
CA CYS A 181 -3.08 -6.12 7.97
C CYS A 181 -3.82 -7.05 8.95
N LYS A 182 -3.45 -8.33 9.05
CA LYS A 182 -4.02 -9.25 10.04
C LYS A 182 -3.73 -8.77 11.47
N VAL A 183 -2.49 -8.40 11.76
CA VAL A 183 -2.09 -7.86 13.08
C VAL A 183 -2.85 -6.57 13.41
N LEU A 184 -3.05 -5.68 12.44
CA LEU A 184 -3.83 -4.46 12.64
C LEU A 184 -5.32 -4.74 12.89
N ARG A 185 -5.89 -5.73 12.20
CA ARG A 185 -7.27 -6.16 12.42
C ARG A 185 -7.49 -6.72 13.82
N GLU A 186 -6.52 -7.45 14.37
CA GLU A 186 -6.54 -7.90 15.78
C GLU A 186 -6.54 -6.73 16.77
N ARG A 187 -6.15 -5.52 16.33
CA ARG A 187 -6.22 -4.26 17.08
C ARG A 187 -7.45 -3.40 16.75
N GLY A 188 -8.41 -3.95 15.99
CA GLY A 188 -9.65 -3.26 15.63
C GLY A 188 -9.58 -2.40 14.36
N VAL A 189 -8.45 -2.37 13.64
CA VAL A 189 -8.33 -1.61 12.39
C VAL A 189 -9.07 -2.31 11.26
N ARG A 190 -9.97 -1.59 10.55
CA ARG A 190 -10.71 -2.14 9.41
C ARG A 190 -9.85 -2.13 8.15
N LEU A 191 -9.69 -3.28 7.49
CA LEU A 191 -9.15 -3.32 6.12
C LEU A 191 -10.24 -2.82 5.16
N LEU A 192 -10.01 -1.69 4.52
CA LEU A 192 -10.94 -1.06 3.58
C LEU A 192 -10.75 -1.55 2.15
N GLY A 193 -9.51 -1.80 1.77
CA GLY A 193 -9.22 -2.22 0.41
C GLY A 193 -7.80 -2.70 0.22
N VAL A 194 -7.59 -3.38 -0.90
CA VAL A 194 -6.27 -3.82 -1.33
C VAL A 194 -6.03 -3.33 -2.74
N ILE A 195 -4.94 -2.61 -2.94
CA ILE A 195 -4.50 -2.09 -4.22
C ILE A 195 -3.37 -2.99 -4.73
N LEU A 196 -3.63 -3.71 -5.83
CA LEU A 196 -2.60 -4.42 -6.58
C LEU A 196 -1.97 -3.45 -7.58
N ASN A 197 -0.89 -2.79 -7.15
CA ASN A 197 -0.16 -1.78 -7.90
C ASN A 197 0.90 -2.41 -8.82
N LYS A 198 1.28 -1.68 -9.87
CA LYS A 198 2.30 -2.11 -10.86
C LYS A 198 1.94 -3.41 -11.59
N PHE A 199 0.65 -3.68 -11.78
CA PHE A 199 0.19 -4.86 -12.49
C PHE A 199 0.52 -4.78 -13.99
N SER A 200 1.12 -5.84 -14.55
CA SER A 200 1.42 -5.98 -15.98
C SER A 200 0.45 -7.00 -16.59
N PRO A 201 -0.44 -6.60 -17.50
CA PRO A 201 -1.32 -7.54 -18.22
C PRO A 201 -0.55 -8.60 -19.02
N GLU A 202 0.69 -8.32 -19.39
CA GLU A 202 1.60 -9.24 -20.08
C GLU A 202 2.14 -10.34 -19.15
N GLN A 203 2.07 -10.12 -17.83
CA GLN A 203 2.47 -11.06 -16.78
C GLN A 203 1.37 -11.21 -15.72
N PRO A 204 0.18 -11.72 -16.10
CA PRO A 204 -0.98 -11.73 -15.21
C PRO A 204 -0.94 -12.86 -14.18
N PHE A 205 -0.02 -13.82 -14.34
CA PHE A 205 0.14 -14.97 -13.46
C PHE A 205 1.43 -14.89 -12.64
N ASP A 206 1.41 -15.50 -11.46
CA ASP A 206 2.59 -15.76 -10.66
C ASP A 206 3.41 -16.95 -11.19
N GLU A 207 4.52 -17.25 -10.53
CA GLU A 207 5.43 -18.36 -10.88
C GLU A 207 4.80 -19.76 -10.74
N TYR A 208 3.59 -19.86 -10.17
CA TYR A 208 2.82 -21.09 -10.00
C TYR A 208 1.58 -21.15 -10.91
N GLY A 209 1.38 -20.18 -11.80
CA GLY A 209 0.25 -20.11 -12.71
C GLY A 209 -1.06 -19.61 -12.11
N ASN A 210 -1.04 -19.03 -10.90
CA ASN A 210 -2.23 -18.39 -10.32
C ASN A 210 -2.29 -16.93 -10.79
N ARG A 211 -3.49 -16.41 -11.04
CA ARG A 211 -3.63 -14.97 -11.35
C ARG A 211 -3.27 -14.13 -10.15
N TRP A 212 -2.57 -13.01 -10.35
CA TRP A 212 -2.18 -12.15 -9.23
C TRP A 212 -3.38 -11.64 -8.42
N GLU A 213 -4.50 -11.34 -9.08
CA GLU A 213 -5.74 -10.93 -8.40
C GLU A 213 -6.27 -12.02 -7.46
N GLU A 214 -6.27 -13.28 -7.90
CA GLU A 214 -6.70 -14.43 -7.09
C GLU A 214 -5.76 -14.69 -5.92
N VAL A 215 -4.45 -14.47 -6.11
CA VAL A 215 -3.46 -14.57 -5.04
C VAL A 215 -3.75 -13.53 -3.97
N VAL A 216 -4.00 -12.28 -4.36
CA VAL A 216 -4.37 -11.21 -3.41
C VAL A 216 -5.68 -11.54 -2.70
N GLU A 217 -6.72 -11.94 -3.45
CA GLU A 217 -8.02 -12.30 -2.88
C GLU A 217 -7.91 -13.45 -1.86
N ARG A 218 -7.07 -14.44 -2.13
CA ARG A 218 -6.84 -15.56 -1.20
C ARG A 218 -6.29 -15.11 0.15
N TYR A 219 -5.33 -14.18 0.15
CA TYR A 219 -4.66 -13.72 1.38
C TYR A 219 -5.46 -12.66 2.14
N PHE A 220 -6.10 -11.73 1.42
CA PHE A 220 -6.82 -10.62 2.05
C PHE A 220 -8.33 -10.86 2.19
N LYS A 221 -8.86 -11.94 1.60
CA LYS A 221 -10.29 -12.25 1.53
C LYS A 221 -11.13 -11.14 0.89
N THR A 222 -10.51 -10.36 -0.01
CA THR A 222 -11.17 -9.29 -0.75
C THR A 222 -10.53 -9.12 -2.12
N LYS A 223 -11.35 -8.79 -3.13
CA LYS A 223 -10.87 -8.58 -4.49
C LYS A 223 -10.06 -7.29 -4.57
N PRO A 224 -8.85 -7.29 -5.17
CA PRO A 224 -8.05 -6.08 -5.24
C PRO A 224 -8.57 -5.06 -6.27
N PHE A 225 -8.30 -3.79 -5.99
CA PHE A 225 -8.27 -2.72 -6.98
C PHE A 225 -6.98 -2.85 -7.80
N VAL A 226 -7.10 -3.21 -9.07
CA VAL A 226 -5.94 -3.43 -9.93
C VAL A 226 -5.53 -2.11 -10.57
N LEU A 227 -4.31 -1.68 -10.29
CA LEU A 227 -3.68 -0.53 -10.91
C LEU A 227 -2.56 -1.00 -11.82
N THR A 228 -2.71 -0.73 -13.11
CA THR A 228 -1.74 -1.17 -14.09
C THR A 228 -0.44 -0.37 -13.98
N LYS A 229 0.68 -1.02 -14.30
CA LYS A 229 1.98 -0.38 -14.37
C LYS A 229 1.93 0.80 -15.35
N ASP A 230 2.44 1.94 -14.89
CA ASP A 230 2.53 3.18 -15.66
C ASP A 230 3.99 3.63 -15.75
N PRO A 231 4.70 3.32 -16.86
CA PRO A 231 6.08 3.72 -17.05
C PRO A 231 6.28 5.24 -17.07
N GLU A 232 5.28 6.01 -17.50
CA GLU A 232 5.38 7.47 -17.53
C GLU A 232 5.37 8.03 -16.11
N LEU A 233 4.47 7.52 -15.26
CA LEU A 233 4.49 7.90 -13.84
C LEU A 233 5.78 7.44 -13.16
N GLU A 234 6.25 6.21 -13.40
CA GLU A 234 7.53 5.73 -12.83
C GLU A 234 8.69 6.64 -13.20
N MET A 235 8.78 7.06 -14.47
CA MET A 235 9.80 7.99 -14.94
C MET A 235 9.72 9.34 -14.23
N VAL A 236 8.52 9.88 -14.06
CA VAL A 236 8.33 11.20 -13.45
C VAL A 236 8.55 11.16 -11.94
N MET A 237 8.20 10.04 -11.29
CA MET A 237 8.50 9.80 -9.87
C MET A 237 10.00 9.71 -9.57
N THR A 238 10.88 9.47 -10.55
CA THR A 238 12.34 9.59 -10.35
C THR A 238 12.79 11.01 -10.02
N GLN A 239 11.92 12.00 -10.25
CA GLN A 239 12.14 13.41 -9.93
C GLN A 239 11.43 13.82 -8.63
N ASP A 240 10.92 12.86 -7.84
CA ASP A 240 10.17 13.08 -6.60
C ASP A 240 9.00 14.07 -6.80
N ALA A 241 8.32 13.99 -7.94
CA ALA A 241 7.33 14.97 -8.38
C ALA A 241 6.18 14.31 -9.16
N ILE A 242 4.99 14.88 -9.05
CA ILE A 242 3.85 14.56 -9.92
C ILE A 242 3.36 15.87 -10.56
N PRO A 243 3.67 16.14 -11.84
CA PRO A 243 3.22 17.31 -12.55
C PRO A 243 1.71 17.36 -12.61
N ALA A 244 1.13 18.48 -12.21
CA ALA A 244 -0.31 18.66 -12.17
C ALA A 244 -0.93 18.41 -13.56
N GLU A 245 -0.28 18.88 -14.64
CA GLU A 245 -0.83 18.81 -15.99
C GLU A 245 -0.86 17.38 -16.56
N LYS A 246 -0.11 16.45 -15.97
CA LYS A 246 -0.04 15.06 -16.40
C LYS A 246 -0.94 14.13 -15.59
N LEU A 247 -1.56 14.60 -14.51
CA LEU A 247 -2.36 13.75 -13.61
C LEU A 247 -3.39 12.93 -14.39
N ALA A 248 -4.19 13.56 -15.24
CA ALA A 248 -5.22 12.87 -16.03
C ALA A 248 -4.65 11.95 -17.14
N SER A 249 -3.40 12.17 -17.58
CA SER A 249 -2.77 11.36 -18.62
C SER A 249 -2.20 10.05 -18.07
N PHE A 250 -1.93 9.96 -16.77
CA PHE A 250 -1.45 8.73 -16.17
C PHE A 250 -2.53 7.65 -16.16
N LYS A 251 -2.15 6.46 -16.62
CA LYS A 251 -3.00 5.26 -16.66
C LYS A 251 -3.43 4.83 -15.25
N VAL A 252 -2.52 4.91 -14.28
CA VAL A 252 -2.81 4.62 -12.87
C VAL A 252 -3.86 5.55 -12.28
N VAL A 253 -3.90 6.83 -12.69
CA VAL A 253 -4.92 7.79 -12.25
C VAL A 253 -6.29 7.43 -12.82
N ARG A 254 -6.36 7.06 -14.10
CA ARG A 254 -7.59 6.53 -14.71
C ARG A 254 -8.04 5.20 -14.12
N ASP A 255 -7.11 4.34 -13.71
CA ASP A 255 -7.46 3.09 -13.02
C ASP A 255 -7.99 3.39 -11.61
N LEU A 256 -7.35 4.31 -10.89
CA LEU A 256 -7.75 4.71 -9.54
C LEU A 256 -9.12 5.38 -9.52
N SER A 257 -9.43 6.20 -10.52
CA SER A 257 -10.71 6.93 -10.58
C SER A 257 -11.92 6.01 -10.64
N LYS A 258 -11.76 4.79 -11.18
CA LYS A 258 -12.81 3.74 -11.18
C LYS A 258 -13.22 3.27 -9.78
N TYR A 259 -12.35 3.46 -8.79
CA TYR A 259 -12.49 2.89 -7.45
C TYR A 259 -12.54 3.95 -6.34
N SER A 260 -11.97 5.13 -6.58
CA SER A 260 -11.79 6.19 -5.58
C SER A 260 -13.09 6.60 -4.88
N ALA A 261 -14.17 6.85 -5.62
CA ALA A 261 -15.47 7.20 -5.04
C ALA A 261 -15.99 6.12 -4.09
N ARG A 262 -15.94 4.84 -4.50
CA ARG A 262 -16.34 3.71 -3.65
C ARG A 262 -15.51 3.63 -2.38
N LEU A 263 -14.17 3.73 -2.50
CA LEU A 263 -13.26 3.73 -1.35
C LEU A 263 -13.56 4.88 -0.39
N PHE A 264 -13.86 6.07 -0.94
CA PHE A 264 -14.17 7.25 -0.14
C PHE A 264 -15.48 7.09 0.64
N GLU A 265 -16.51 6.50 0.03
CA GLU A 265 -17.76 6.18 0.74
C GLU A 265 -17.56 5.09 1.82
N GLU A 266 -16.80 4.03 1.54
CA GLU A 266 -16.46 3.01 2.55
C GLU A 266 -15.68 3.62 3.75
N ILE A 267 -14.88 4.67 3.51
CA ILE A 267 -14.19 5.43 4.58
C ILE A 267 -15.20 6.26 5.39
N LYS A 268 -16.14 6.94 4.72
CA LYS A 268 -17.18 7.71 5.42
C LYS A 268 -18.02 6.83 6.33
N GLU A 269 -18.29 5.58 5.97
CA GLU A 269 -19.00 4.64 6.85
C GLU A 269 -18.27 4.37 8.17
N ILE A 270 -16.94 4.53 8.25
CA ILE A 270 -16.21 4.46 9.52
C ILE A 270 -16.57 5.66 10.42
N GLY A 271 -16.76 6.82 9.80
CA GLY A 271 -17.04 8.08 10.46
C GLY A 271 -18.53 8.42 10.63
N VAL A 272 -19.46 7.71 9.98
CA VAL A 272 -20.90 8.02 9.99
C VAL A 272 -21.66 7.02 10.87
N SER A 273 -21.65 7.31 12.17
CA SER A 273 -22.82 7.07 13.02
C SER A 273 -23.53 8.43 13.20
N GLU A 274 -24.54 8.68 12.36
CA GLU A 274 -25.46 9.84 12.34
C GLU A 274 -25.00 11.15 11.63
N GLY A 275 -25.39 11.25 10.34
CA GLY A 275 -26.37 12.21 9.78
C GLY A 275 -26.13 13.73 9.80
N ALA A 276 -25.80 14.33 8.63
CA ALA A 276 -26.29 15.66 8.20
C ALA A 276 -26.02 15.98 6.71
N PRO A 277 -26.80 16.89 6.08
CA PRO A 277 -26.93 17.05 4.63
C PRO A 277 -26.16 18.25 4.04
N GLN A 278 -26.19 18.32 2.70
CA GLN A 278 -25.34 19.10 1.78
C GLN A 278 -26.07 20.34 1.20
N LEU A 279 -25.34 21.42 0.88
CA LEU A 279 -25.78 22.53 0.02
C LEU A 279 -24.61 23.18 -0.72
N ASP A 280 -24.87 23.66 -1.95
CA ASP A 280 -23.96 24.06 -3.03
C ASP A 280 -23.38 25.49 -2.94
N GLN A 281 -22.25 25.69 -3.65
CA GLN A 281 -21.49 26.94 -3.80
C GLN A 281 -21.45 27.46 -5.27
N ASP A 282 -20.94 28.69 -5.45
CA ASP A 282 -20.72 29.32 -6.77
C ASP A 282 -19.46 30.23 -6.80
N ALA A 283 -18.98 30.51 -8.04
CA ALA A 283 -17.89 31.39 -8.52
C ALA A 283 -16.42 30.89 -8.42
N GLY A 284 -15.42 31.23 -9.27
CA GLY A 284 -15.23 32.13 -10.43
C GLY A 284 -13.71 32.17 -10.80
N ARG A 285 -13.36 32.44 -12.07
CA ARG A 285 -12.08 32.14 -12.79
C ARG A 285 -10.81 33.00 -12.55
N LEU A 286 -9.61 32.39 -12.72
CA LEU A 286 -8.41 32.98 -13.37
C LEU A 286 -7.41 31.90 -13.87
N MET A 287 -6.90 32.02 -15.12
CA MET A 287 -6.08 31.08 -15.93
C MET A 287 -6.58 29.62 -15.99
N ASP A 288 -6.40 28.92 -17.12
CA ASP A 288 -7.10 27.65 -17.38
C ASP A 288 -6.52 26.42 -16.65
N LEU A 289 -6.00 26.61 -15.42
CA LEU A 289 -6.03 25.56 -14.41
C LEU A 289 -7.47 25.09 -14.17
N GLY A 290 -8.47 25.94 -14.44
CA GLY A 290 -9.89 25.58 -14.44
C GLY A 290 -10.22 24.39 -15.33
N ALA A 291 -9.74 24.32 -16.58
CA ALA A 291 -10.00 23.17 -17.45
C ALA A 291 -9.29 21.89 -17.01
N LEU A 292 -8.07 22.00 -16.48
CA LEU A 292 -7.37 20.83 -15.91
C LEU A 292 -8.10 20.33 -14.65
N ASP A 293 -8.47 21.26 -13.78
CA ASP A 293 -9.21 20.99 -12.55
C ASP A 293 -10.58 20.40 -12.85
N SER A 294 -11.30 20.93 -13.87
CA SER A 294 -12.56 20.36 -14.32
C SER A 294 -12.38 18.96 -14.92
N THR A 295 -11.31 18.73 -15.69
CA THR A 295 -11.00 17.39 -16.24
C THR A 295 -10.75 16.38 -15.12
N LEU A 296 -10.03 16.75 -14.06
CA LEU A 296 -9.79 15.90 -12.90
C LEU A 296 -11.07 15.70 -12.06
N LYS A 297 -11.87 16.76 -11.88
CA LYS A 297 -13.18 16.68 -11.24
C LYS A 297 -14.10 15.72 -11.99
N ASP A 298 -14.22 15.84 -13.31
CA ASP A 298 -15.01 14.90 -14.13
C ASP A 298 -14.48 13.46 -14.06
N LEU A 299 -13.16 13.29 -13.94
CA LEU A 299 -12.53 11.97 -13.86
C LEU A 299 -12.84 11.25 -12.53
N PHE A 300 -12.85 11.98 -11.40
CA PHE A 300 -13.00 11.42 -10.05
C PHE A 300 -14.42 11.54 -9.48
N SER A 301 -15.17 12.59 -9.83
CA SER A 301 -16.55 12.82 -9.38
C SER A 301 -17.60 12.17 -10.29
N GLY A 302 -17.19 11.59 -11.42
CA GLY A 302 -18.11 11.04 -12.42
C GLY A 302 -19.02 9.92 -11.87
N ASP A 303 -20.32 10.11 -12.05
CA ASP A 303 -21.37 9.16 -11.67
C ASP A 303 -21.20 7.82 -12.42
N LEU A 304 -20.75 6.78 -11.71
CA LEU A 304 -20.49 5.44 -12.26
C LEU A 304 -21.74 4.83 -12.93
N SER A 305 -22.93 5.33 -12.60
CA SER A 305 -24.21 4.88 -13.14
C SER A 305 -24.38 5.15 -14.64
N GLN A 306 -23.70 6.15 -15.22
CA GLN A 306 -23.81 6.45 -16.67
C GLN A 306 -22.79 5.71 -17.55
N ARG A 307 -21.79 5.02 -17.00
CA ARG A 307 -20.72 4.36 -17.79
C ARG A 307 -20.81 2.83 -17.88
N VAL A 308 -21.83 2.20 -17.29
CA VAL A 308 -22.03 0.72 -17.37
C VAL A 308 -22.87 0.30 -18.59
N GLY A 309 -23.45 1.24 -19.34
CA GLY A 309 -24.32 0.93 -20.48
C GLY A 309 -23.62 0.91 -21.84
N GLN A 310 -22.62 0.05 -22.06
CA GLN A 310 -22.25 -0.51 -23.38
C GLN A 310 -20.96 -1.35 -23.26
N ALA A 311 -21.12 -2.64 -22.98
CA ALA A 311 -20.08 -3.62 -23.31
C ALA A 311 -20.12 -3.87 -24.82
N PRO A 312 -19.02 -3.72 -25.57
CA PRO A 312 -18.99 -4.14 -26.96
C PRO A 312 -19.08 -5.68 -27.01
N ALA A 313 -20.02 -6.19 -27.80
CA ALA A 313 -20.13 -7.60 -28.11
C ALA A 313 -18.85 -8.05 -28.82
N PHE A 314 -17.99 -8.78 -28.11
CA PHE A 314 -16.87 -9.48 -28.71
C PHE A 314 -17.38 -10.75 -29.38
N ASP A 315 -17.57 -10.68 -30.70
CA ASP A 315 -17.83 -11.83 -31.56
C ASP A 315 -16.51 -12.60 -31.79
N HIS A 316 -16.28 -13.63 -30.99
CA HIS A 316 -15.17 -14.57 -31.20
C HIS A 316 -15.61 -15.68 -32.16
N ARG A 317 -15.53 -15.40 -33.47
CA ARG A 317 -15.29 -16.44 -34.49
C ARG A 317 -13.81 -16.45 -34.85
N GLN A 318 -13.03 -17.31 -34.19
CA GLN A 318 -11.72 -17.72 -34.69
C GLN A 318 -11.83 -19.16 -35.20
N GLU A 319 -11.55 -19.32 -36.49
CA GLU A 319 -11.35 -20.60 -37.15
C GLU A 319 -10.13 -21.35 -36.56
N PRO A 320 -10.15 -22.69 -36.54
CA PRO A 320 -9.04 -23.48 -36.01
C PRO A 320 -7.85 -23.49 -36.98
N PRO A 321 -6.60 -23.39 -36.51
CA PRO A 321 -5.46 -23.54 -37.38
C PRO A 321 -5.19 -25.02 -37.72
N ASN A 322 -4.93 -25.23 -39.01
CA ASN A 322 -4.65 -26.49 -39.67
C ASN A 322 -3.28 -27.08 -39.22
N PRO A 323 -3.16 -28.38 -38.89
CA PRO A 323 -1.93 -28.94 -38.36
C PRO A 323 -1.11 -29.57 -39.50
N ARG A 324 -0.05 -28.91 -39.98
CA ARG A 324 1.01 -29.58 -40.75
C ARG A 324 2.32 -28.79 -40.77
N GLN A 325 3.32 -29.45 -40.18
CA GLN A 325 4.76 -29.37 -40.47
C GLN A 325 5.53 -28.11 -40.01
N THR A 326 6.30 -28.28 -38.94
CA THR A 326 7.77 -28.26 -39.07
C THR A 326 8.44 -29.04 -37.94
N ARG A 327 9.42 -29.84 -38.34
CA ARG A 327 10.22 -30.77 -37.55
C ARG A 327 11.32 -30.04 -36.76
N ARG A 328 11.72 -30.70 -35.67
CA ARG A 328 13.03 -30.66 -34.98
C ARG A 328 13.38 -29.40 -34.17
N SER A 329 13.20 -29.52 -32.85
CA SER A 329 14.32 -29.29 -31.93
C SER A 329 14.20 -30.17 -30.69
N LYS A 330 15.33 -30.30 -30.00
CA LYS A 330 15.78 -31.45 -29.20
C LYS A 330 15.02 -31.67 -27.88
N ARG A 331 14.94 -32.96 -27.53
CA ARG A 331 14.66 -33.53 -26.20
C ARG A 331 15.22 -32.68 -25.05
N GLY A 332 14.34 -32.28 -24.13
CA GLY A 332 14.69 -31.81 -22.78
C GLY A 332 14.10 -32.72 -21.72
N HIS A 333 14.72 -33.88 -21.49
CA HIS A 333 14.42 -34.77 -20.36
C HIS A 333 15.14 -34.29 -19.07
N ASN A 334 14.96 -33.02 -18.67
CA ASN A 334 15.68 -32.43 -17.53
C ASN A 334 14.78 -31.97 -16.35
N GLY A 335 13.48 -32.27 -16.36
CA GLY A 335 12.57 -31.86 -15.27
C GLY A 335 12.70 -32.64 -13.96
N LEU A 336 13.11 -33.91 -14.03
CA LEU A 336 13.26 -34.78 -12.86
C LEU A 336 14.67 -34.70 -12.26
N ILE A 337 15.70 -34.63 -13.11
CA ILE A 337 17.10 -34.55 -12.65
C ILE A 337 17.38 -33.18 -12.02
N SER A 338 16.80 -32.09 -12.52
CA SER A 338 17.00 -30.75 -11.91
C SER A 338 16.41 -30.63 -10.51
N LYS A 339 15.26 -31.29 -10.22
CA LYS A 339 14.69 -31.36 -8.86
C LYS A 339 15.55 -32.22 -7.91
N VAL A 340 16.18 -33.28 -8.41
CA VAL A 340 17.08 -34.13 -7.61
C VAL A 340 18.45 -33.45 -7.38
N VAL A 341 18.97 -32.72 -8.37
CA VAL A 341 20.23 -31.98 -8.27
C VAL A 341 20.09 -30.74 -7.37
N ALA A 342 18.94 -30.05 -7.39
CA ALA A 342 18.65 -28.97 -6.43
C ALA A 342 18.62 -29.49 -4.98
N ARG A 343 18.04 -30.67 -4.74
CA ARG A 343 18.00 -31.34 -3.43
C ARG A 343 19.38 -31.73 -2.89
N LEU A 344 20.33 -32.05 -3.77
CA LEU A 344 21.73 -32.35 -3.39
C LEU A 344 22.60 -31.09 -3.24
N SER A 345 22.13 -29.93 -3.70
CA SER A 345 22.90 -28.68 -3.69
C SER A 345 22.86 -27.93 -2.34
N GLY A 346 22.17 -28.46 -1.33
CA GLY A 346 21.98 -27.80 -0.03
C GLY A 346 21.17 -26.49 -0.11
N ARG A 347 20.48 -26.25 -1.23
CA ARG A 347 19.68 -25.03 -1.46
C ARG A 347 18.26 -25.12 -0.91
N ASP A 348 17.75 -26.33 -0.73
CA ASP A 348 16.42 -26.56 -0.20
C ASP A 348 16.47 -26.92 1.29
N PHE A 349 15.39 -26.61 1.98
CA PHE A 349 15.15 -26.80 3.40
C PHE A 349 13.89 -27.64 3.56
N ARG A 350 13.95 -28.67 4.40
CA ARG A 350 12.84 -29.60 4.59
C ARG A 350 12.01 -29.18 5.80
N VAL A 351 10.70 -29.03 5.60
CA VAL A 351 9.75 -28.72 6.68
C VAL A 351 8.85 -29.92 6.88
N ARG A 352 8.84 -30.51 8.08
CA ARG A 352 7.92 -31.57 8.48
C ARG A 352 6.80 -30.98 9.31
N TYR A 353 5.56 -31.22 8.89
CA TYR A 353 4.37 -30.79 9.60
C TYR A 353 3.95 -31.85 10.64
N PRO A 354 3.16 -31.48 11.67
CA PRO A 354 2.72 -32.42 12.69
C PRO A 354 1.95 -33.62 12.14
N GLU A 355 1.21 -33.45 11.04
CA GLU A 355 0.50 -34.53 10.34
C GLU A 355 1.42 -35.48 9.55
N GLY A 356 2.74 -35.32 9.64
CA GLY A 356 3.75 -36.14 8.95
C GLY A 356 4.01 -35.72 7.50
N ARG A 357 3.30 -34.71 6.99
CA ARG A 357 3.54 -34.13 5.66
C ARG A 357 4.91 -33.46 5.62
N VAL A 358 5.55 -33.51 4.45
CA VAL A 358 6.85 -32.88 4.22
C VAL A 358 6.77 -31.90 3.07
N ALA A 359 7.18 -30.66 3.30
CA ALA A 359 7.38 -29.65 2.27
C ALA A 359 8.86 -29.31 2.11
N TRP A 360 9.19 -28.75 0.94
CA TRP A 360 10.54 -28.27 0.63
C TRP A 360 10.46 -26.81 0.23
N VAL A 361 11.28 -25.97 0.87
CA VAL A 361 11.39 -24.54 0.58
C VAL A 361 12.84 -24.19 0.29
N ARG A 362 13.08 -23.21 -0.58
CA ARG A 362 14.45 -22.71 -0.77
C ARG A 362 14.94 -22.06 0.52
N ARG A 363 16.12 -22.44 1.00
CA ARG A 363 16.75 -21.89 2.22
C ARG A 363 16.80 -20.37 2.23
N SER A 364 17.10 -19.75 1.09
CA SER A 364 17.13 -18.28 0.97
C SER A 364 15.75 -17.66 1.19
N VAL A 365 14.68 -18.28 0.68
CA VAL A 365 13.30 -17.78 0.86
C VAL A 365 12.88 -17.92 2.31
N LEU A 366 13.18 -19.07 2.93
CA LEU A 366 12.86 -19.32 4.33
C LEU A 366 13.62 -18.38 5.27
N ARG A 367 14.93 -18.18 5.03
CA ARG A 367 15.77 -17.22 5.75
C ARG A 367 15.14 -15.84 5.77
N ASP A 368 14.94 -15.29 4.58
CA ASP A 368 14.36 -13.96 4.38
C ASP A 368 13.01 -13.83 5.08
N ALA A 369 12.19 -14.88 5.09
CA ALA A 369 10.88 -14.86 5.72
C ALA A 369 10.94 -14.95 7.25
N LEU A 370 11.87 -15.74 7.82
CA LEU A 370 12.10 -15.78 9.27
C LEU A 370 12.68 -14.46 9.78
N GLU A 371 13.60 -13.84 9.03
CA GLU A 371 14.13 -12.50 9.34
C GLU A 371 13.00 -11.46 9.36
N MET A 372 12.12 -11.49 8.36
CA MET A 372 10.96 -10.60 8.30
C MET A 372 9.97 -10.83 9.45
N ALA A 373 9.92 -12.04 10.01
CA ALA A 373 9.12 -12.33 11.19
C ALA A 373 9.77 -11.87 12.51
N GLY A 374 10.94 -11.22 12.45
CA GLY A 374 11.67 -10.73 13.62
C GLY A 374 12.46 -11.81 14.36
N MET A 375 12.66 -13.00 13.76
CA MET A 375 13.49 -14.03 14.38
C MET A 375 14.97 -13.60 14.37
N HIS A 376 15.67 -13.79 15.48
CA HIS A 376 17.07 -13.38 15.61
C HIS A 376 17.97 -14.19 14.68
N GLN A 377 18.95 -13.53 14.04
CA GLN A 377 19.80 -14.15 13.00
C GLN A 377 20.52 -15.42 13.48
N SER A 378 20.97 -15.46 14.74
CA SER A 378 21.61 -16.66 15.30
C SER A 378 20.69 -17.88 15.36
N VAL A 379 19.40 -17.67 15.68
CA VAL A 379 18.38 -18.72 15.74
C VAL A 379 18.05 -19.20 14.33
N ILE A 380 17.93 -18.26 13.38
CA ILE A 380 17.71 -18.59 11.96
C ILE A 380 18.85 -19.45 11.43
N GLU A 381 20.11 -19.07 11.67
CA GLU A 381 21.26 -19.86 11.21
C GLU A 381 21.30 -21.25 11.86
N GLN A 382 20.93 -21.38 13.14
CA GLN A 382 20.83 -22.69 13.80
C GLN A 382 19.82 -23.61 13.08
N TYR A 383 18.64 -23.10 12.75
CA TYR A 383 17.67 -23.86 11.97
C TYR A 383 18.19 -24.16 10.57
N LEU A 384 18.71 -23.18 9.83
CA LEU A 384 19.15 -23.41 8.45
C LEU A 384 20.33 -24.40 8.36
N GLN A 385 21.15 -24.50 9.41
CA GLN A 385 22.23 -25.48 9.52
C GLN A 385 21.72 -26.92 9.67
N SER A 386 20.63 -27.16 10.40
CA SER A 386 20.05 -28.51 10.52
C SER A 386 19.54 -29.03 9.16
N GLY A 387 19.14 -28.12 8.27
CA GLY A 387 18.62 -28.42 6.95
C GLY A 387 17.19 -28.99 6.93
N GLU A 388 16.64 -29.29 8.10
CA GLU A 388 15.23 -29.62 8.29
C GLU A 388 14.68 -29.08 9.61
N VAL A 389 13.38 -28.81 9.64
CA VAL A 389 12.65 -28.51 10.88
C VAL A 389 11.43 -29.41 10.98
N ASP A 390 11.13 -29.85 12.19
CA ASP A 390 9.84 -30.46 12.54
C ASP A 390 8.99 -29.43 13.28
N LEU A 391 7.86 -29.03 12.68
CA LEU A 391 7.00 -27.99 13.24
C LEU A 391 6.37 -28.40 14.58
N SER A 392 6.33 -29.70 14.89
CA SER A 392 5.86 -30.20 16.19
C SER A 392 6.87 -29.99 17.32
N GLU A 393 8.13 -29.74 16.99
CA GLU A 393 9.23 -29.55 17.95
C GLU A 393 9.59 -28.07 18.16
N ILE A 394 8.95 -27.15 17.43
CA ILE A 394 9.27 -25.72 17.50
C ILE A 394 8.79 -25.13 18.84
N PRO A 395 9.65 -24.39 19.56
CA PRO A 395 9.24 -23.71 20.78
C PRO A 395 8.02 -22.80 20.56
N PRO A 396 7.05 -22.75 21.49
CA PRO A 396 5.85 -21.93 21.33
C PRO A 396 6.12 -20.45 21.03
N ALA A 397 7.21 -19.89 21.56
CA ALA A 397 7.63 -18.50 21.31
C ALA A 397 8.06 -18.25 19.85
N GLU A 398 8.48 -19.29 19.13
CA GLU A 398 9.02 -19.20 17.75
C GLU A 398 7.98 -19.62 16.69
N LEU A 399 6.92 -20.32 17.11
CA LEU A 399 5.82 -20.75 16.24
C LEU A 399 5.21 -19.61 15.40
N PRO A 400 4.95 -18.40 15.93
CA PRO A 400 4.42 -17.30 15.11
C PRO A 400 5.35 -16.93 13.94
N ALA A 401 6.67 -16.91 14.18
CA ALA A 401 7.64 -16.57 13.15
C ALA A 401 7.72 -17.64 12.06
N TRP A 402 7.67 -18.92 12.46
CA TRP A 402 7.61 -20.03 11.51
C TRP A 402 6.32 -20.06 10.70
N ARG A 403 5.17 -19.78 11.33
CA ARG A 403 3.89 -19.65 10.63
C ARG A 403 3.96 -18.57 9.56
N PHE A 404 4.50 -17.39 9.89
CA PHE A 404 4.75 -16.34 8.92
C PHE A 404 5.69 -16.81 7.80
N ALA A 405 6.78 -17.48 8.14
CA ALA A 405 7.79 -17.87 7.18
C ALA A 405 7.27 -18.89 6.15
N LEU A 406 6.44 -19.84 6.59
CA LEU A 406 5.80 -20.83 5.72
C LEU A 406 4.76 -20.20 4.79
N LEU A 407 3.93 -19.29 5.33
CA LEU A 407 2.98 -18.48 4.58
C LEU A 407 3.70 -17.69 3.48
N ALA A 408 4.77 -16.97 3.84
CA ALA A 408 5.55 -16.13 2.91
C ALA A 408 6.30 -16.95 1.86
N SER A 409 6.67 -18.19 2.20
CA SER A 409 7.29 -19.14 1.29
C SER A 409 6.30 -19.79 0.33
N GLY A 410 5.00 -19.51 0.46
CA GLY A 410 3.95 -20.12 -0.34
C GLY A 410 3.73 -21.61 -0.03
N LEU A 411 4.20 -22.07 1.14
CA LEU A 411 3.98 -23.44 1.63
C LEU A 411 2.67 -23.60 2.39
N ASP A 412 1.76 -22.64 2.26
CA ASP A 412 0.62 -22.56 3.14
C ASP A 412 -0.49 -23.56 2.77
N TRP A 413 -0.76 -24.44 3.74
CA TRP A 413 -2.05 -25.05 3.96
C TRP A 413 -2.35 -24.85 5.45
N ILE A 414 -2.74 -23.62 5.81
CA ILE A 414 -3.37 -23.35 7.11
C ILE A 414 -4.87 -23.47 6.87
N GLU A 415 -5.42 -24.66 7.07
CA GLU A 415 -6.82 -24.72 7.53
C GLU A 415 -6.82 -24.12 8.94
N GLU A 416 -7.65 -23.10 9.13
CA GLU A 416 -7.91 -22.47 10.41
C GLU A 416 -8.46 -23.53 11.38
N GLY A 417 -7.59 -24.29 12.07
CA GLY A 417 -8.01 -25.29 13.05
C GLY A 417 -7.03 -26.42 13.39
N GLY A 418 -5.89 -26.55 12.73
CA GLY A 418 -5.06 -27.77 12.80
C GLY A 418 -3.66 -27.66 13.41
N LEU A 419 -3.39 -26.72 14.33
CA LEU A 419 -2.10 -26.62 15.03
C LEU A 419 -2.19 -25.96 16.41
#